data_AF-I4N8C8-F1
#
_entry.id   AF-I4N8C8-F1
#
_cell.length_a   1.000
_cell.length_b   1.000
_cell.length_c   1.000
_cell.angle_alpha   90.00
_cell.angle_beta   90.00
_cell.angle_gamma   90.00
#
_symmetry.space_group_name_H-M   'P 1'
#
loop_
_entity.id
_entity.type
_entity.pdbx_description
1 polymer ?
#
loop_
_entity_poly.entity_id
_entity_poly.type
_entity_poly.pdbx_seq_one_letter_code
_entity_poly.pdbx_strand_id
1 'polypeptide(L)'
;MVSNLIISPVSLGFILVHECFSEHGIFSMGSVTAMLTDTKLRNLKPQEKLYKVNDRDGLYVAVTAAGSISFRYNYSINGRQETITFGRYGVGGITLAEARERLGEAKKMVSAGKSPAKEKARAKARTKGAETFDAWAEKWLRGYQMADSTRDMRRSVYERELKPHFGNQKLVEINHEDLRTLTDAIVERGAPATAVHSREIVMQVFRWAIERGQKVENPADLVRPASIAKFEPRDRALGPDEIALMYQYLDRIGTASSVRVAAKLLLLTMVRKSELTNATWNEINFSESLCSNYSLMPLRP
;
A
#
# COMPACT_ATOMS: atom_id res chain seq x y z
N MET A 1 -6.54 -92.66 -17.12
CA MET A 1 -5.84 -91.63 -16.31
C MET A 1 -6.93 -90.74 -15.74
N VAL A 2 -7.31 -90.93 -14.48
CA VAL A 2 -6.80 -90.16 -13.32
C VAL A 2 -7.08 -88.68 -13.54
N SER A 3 -7.83 -87.91 -12.75
CA SER A 3 -8.54 -88.08 -11.48
C SER A 3 -9.29 -86.76 -11.22
N ASN A 4 -10.32 -86.80 -10.37
CA ASN A 4 -10.63 -85.85 -9.28
C ASN A 4 -10.74 -84.32 -9.55
N LEU A 5 -11.57 -83.53 -8.88
CA LEU A 5 -12.20 -83.68 -7.58
C LEU A 5 -13.43 -82.73 -7.55
N ILE A 6 -14.57 -83.27 -7.13
CA ILE A 6 -15.72 -82.54 -6.59
C ILE A 6 -15.39 -82.26 -5.11
N ILE A 7 -15.96 -81.22 -4.50
CA ILE A 7 -16.74 -81.28 -3.24
C ILE A 7 -16.83 -79.89 -2.59
N SER A 8 -18.07 -79.63 -2.15
CA SER A 8 -18.63 -78.43 -1.50
C SER A 8 -18.43 -78.52 0.05
N PRO A 9 -19.39 -78.10 0.89
CA PRO A 9 -19.45 -76.90 1.73
C PRO A 9 -19.23 -77.25 3.22
N VAL A 10 -19.93 -76.58 4.15
CA VAL A 10 -20.21 -76.94 5.57
C VAL A 10 -19.37 -76.11 6.57
N SER A 11 -19.96 -75.07 7.17
CA SER A 11 -20.56 -75.04 8.53
C SER A 11 -19.49 -74.90 9.64
N LEU A 12 -19.70 -74.39 10.85
CA LEU A 12 -20.84 -74.39 11.75
C LEU A 12 -20.45 -73.47 12.93
N GLY A 13 -21.44 -72.79 13.53
CA GLY A 13 -21.51 -72.54 14.97
C GLY A 13 -20.64 -71.41 15.55
N PHE A 14 -20.98 -70.81 16.68
CA PHE A 14 -22.08 -71.08 17.60
C PHE A 14 -22.14 -69.88 18.60
N ILE A 15 -23.36 -69.38 18.83
CA ILE A 15 -23.98 -69.06 20.15
C ILE A 15 -23.68 -67.79 20.97
N LEU A 16 -24.78 -67.01 21.12
CA LEU A 16 -25.43 -66.32 22.25
C LEU A 16 -24.59 -65.46 23.23
N VAL A 17 -25.06 -64.31 23.73
CA VAL A 17 -26.23 -64.09 24.61
C VAL A 17 -26.54 -62.57 24.71
N HIS A 18 -27.85 -62.19 24.74
CA HIS A 18 -28.56 -61.04 25.38
C HIS A 18 -27.91 -59.63 25.42
N GLU A 19 -28.56 -58.47 25.44
CA GLU A 19 -29.90 -57.93 25.75
C GLU A 19 -29.84 -56.46 25.27
N CYS A 20 -30.81 -55.91 24.52
CA CYS A 20 -32.02 -55.22 24.98
C CYS A 20 -31.81 -53.97 25.88
N PHE A 21 -32.68 -52.98 25.65
CA PHE A 21 -32.82 -51.66 26.29
C PHE A 21 -31.79 -50.59 25.93
N SER A 22 -32.10 -49.29 25.90
CA SER A 22 -33.30 -48.45 25.84
C SER A 22 -32.77 -47.02 25.98
N GLU A 23 -33.44 -46.05 25.37
CA GLU A 23 -33.57 -44.68 25.90
C GLU A 23 -32.30 -43.90 26.30
N HIS A 24 -31.96 -42.86 25.55
CA HIS A 24 -32.42 -41.50 25.88
C HIS A 24 -31.75 -40.50 24.94
N GLY A 25 -32.60 -39.79 24.18
CA GLY A 25 -32.21 -38.52 23.63
C GLY A 25 -31.82 -37.58 24.77
N ILE A 26 -30.59 -37.08 24.72
CA ILE A 26 -30.22 -35.86 25.43
C ILE A 26 -30.29 -34.74 24.39
N PHE A 27 -31.53 -34.36 24.07
CA PHE A 27 -31.82 -32.96 23.83
C PHE A 27 -31.29 -32.25 25.08
N SER A 28 -30.20 -31.48 24.94
CA SER A 28 -29.68 -30.66 26.03
C SER A 28 -30.79 -29.68 26.41
N MET A 29 -31.51 -30.05 27.47
CA MET A 29 -32.50 -29.24 28.15
C MET A 29 -31.89 -27.87 28.44
N GLY A 30 -32.72 -26.84 28.26
CA GLY A 30 -32.37 -25.43 28.32
C GLY A 30 -31.33 -25.14 29.40
N SER A 31 -30.12 -24.79 28.95
CA SER A 31 -29.19 -24.06 29.79
C SER A 31 -29.87 -22.74 30.13
N VAL A 32 -30.38 -22.65 31.36
CA VAL A 32 -30.54 -21.37 32.04
C VAL A 32 -29.20 -20.67 31.87
N THR A 33 -29.19 -19.62 31.06
CA THR A 33 -27.99 -18.91 30.64
C THR A 33 -27.38 -18.30 31.90
N ALA A 34 -26.43 -19.00 32.50
CA ALA A 34 -25.77 -18.54 33.71
C ALA A 34 -25.00 -17.27 33.34
N MET A 35 -25.58 -16.10 33.64
CA MET A 35 -24.92 -14.82 33.43
C MET A 35 -23.57 -14.85 34.14
N LEU A 36 -22.51 -14.54 33.40
CA LEU A 36 -21.22 -14.33 34.00
C LEU A 36 -21.26 -13.03 34.81
N THR A 37 -20.67 -13.10 36.00
CA THR A 37 -20.41 -11.96 36.88
C THR A 37 -18.91 -11.78 37.01
N ASP A 38 -18.45 -10.55 37.27
CA ASP A 38 -17.02 -10.24 37.39
C ASP A 38 -16.34 -11.13 38.45
N THR A 39 -17.04 -11.39 39.56
CA THR A 39 -16.59 -12.29 40.63
C THR A 39 -16.36 -13.72 40.15
N LYS A 40 -17.24 -14.25 39.29
CA LYS A 40 -17.06 -15.59 38.72
C LYS A 40 -15.84 -15.65 37.81
N LEU A 41 -15.58 -14.60 37.03
CA LEU A 41 -14.42 -14.55 36.13
C LEU A 41 -13.09 -14.50 36.87
N ARG A 42 -13.01 -13.75 37.99
CA ARG A 42 -11.80 -13.71 38.84
C ARG A 42 -11.48 -15.04 39.48
N ASN A 43 -12.49 -15.86 39.76
CA ASN A 43 -12.35 -17.15 40.42
C ASN A 43 -12.13 -18.33 39.46
N LEU A 44 -12.04 -18.09 38.14
CA LEU A 44 -11.78 -19.13 37.16
C LEU A 44 -10.33 -19.63 37.28
N LYS A 45 -10.17 -20.92 37.57
CA LYS A 45 -8.85 -21.56 37.64
C LYS A 45 -8.41 -22.08 36.27
N PRO A 46 -7.11 -22.03 35.95
CA PRO A 46 -6.58 -22.70 34.77
C PRO A 46 -6.79 -24.21 34.88
N GLN A 47 -7.10 -24.87 33.76
CA GLN A 47 -7.17 -26.32 33.63
C GLN A 47 -6.17 -26.80 32.59
N GLU A 48 -5.86 -28.10 32.54
CA GLU A 48 -4.91 -28.68 31.58
C GLU A 48 -5.32 -28.44 30.11
N LYS A 49 -6.62 -28.29 29.82
CA LYS A 49 -7.16 -28.03 28.48
C LYS A 49 -7.93 -26.72 28.44
N LEU A 50 -7.93 -26.10 27.25
CA LEU A 50 -8.73 -24.90 26.99
C LEU A 50 -10.21 -25.21 27.15
N TYR A 51 -10.87 -24.54 28.08
CA TYR A 51 -12.30 -24.66 28.30
C TYR A 51 -13.03 -23.34 28.01
N LYS A 52 -14.31 -23.47 27.68
CA LYS A 52 -15.20 -22.37 27.32
C LYS A 52 -16.26 -22.22 28.39
N VAL A 53 -16.43 -20.99 28.87
CA VAL A 53 -17.51 -20.63 29.78
C VAL A 53 -18.44 -19.69 29.02
N ASN A 54 -19.65 -20.16 28.71
CA ASN A 54 -20.61 -19.36 27.95
C ASN A 54 -21.17 -18.23 28.81
N ASP A 55 -21.34 -17.06 28.19
CA ASP A 55 -22.16 -15.95 28.70
C ASP A 55 -23.47 -15.88 27.88
N ARG A 56 -24.07 -14.69 27.84
CA ARG A 56 -25.24 -14.37 27.02
C ARG A 56 -24.86 -14.20 25.54
N ASP A 57 -25.84 -14.43 24.66
CA ASP A 57 -25.82 -13.89 23.30
C ASP A 57 -24.68 -14.41 22.39
N GLY A 58 -24.16 -15.61 22.69
CA GLY A 58 -23.06 -16.24 21.94
C GLY A 58 -21.67 -15.75 22.34
N LEU A 59 -21.59 -14.82 23.31
CA LEU A 59 -20.34 -14.45 23.96
C LEU A 59 -19.91 -15.59 24.88
N TYR A 60 -18.63 -15.93 24.85
CA TYR A 60 -18.06 -16.88 25.78
C TYR A 60 -16.65 -16.47 26.16
N VAL A 61 -16.22 -16.97 27.31
CA VAL A 61 -14.89 -16.77 27.83
C VAL A 61 -14.08 -18.04 27.60
N ALA A 62 -12.95 -17.90 26.93
CA ALA A 62 -11.98 -18.97 26.74
C ALA A 62 -10.83 -18.79 27.73
N VAL A 63 -10.66 -19.78 28.61
CA VAL A 63 -9.56 -19.84 29.58
C VAL A 63 -8.50 -20.80 29.04
N THR A 64 -7.28 -20.32 28.88
CA THR A 64 -6.14 -21.15 28.45
C THR A 64 -5.51 -21.87 29.64
N ALA A 65 -4.74 -22.94 29.38
CA ALA A 65 -3.99 -23.65 30.42
C ALA A 65 -2.96 -22.76 31.15
N ALA A 66 -2.48 -21.71 30.48
CA ALA A 66 -1.62 -20.68 31.06
C ALA A 66 -2.39 -19.65 31.95
N GLY A 67 -3.69 -19.83 32.15
CA GLY A 67 -4.53 -18.93 32.95
C GLY A 67 -4.96 -17.64 32.26
N SER A 68 -4.69 -17.49 30.96
CA SER A 68 -5.16 -16.31 30.22
C SER A 68 -6.65 -16.45 29.89
N ILE A 69 -7.43 -15.47 30.33
CA ILE A 69 -8.88 -15.41 30.13
C ILE A 69 -9.16 -14.46 28.96
N SER A 70 -9.88 -14.91 27.93
CA SER A 70 -10.17 -14.09 26.74
C SER A 70 -11.65 -14.14 26.35
N PHE A 71 -12.20 -12.98 26.00
CA PHE A 71 -13.58 -12.86 25.51
C PHE A 71 -13.64 -13.14 24.02
N ARG A 72 -14.49 -14.10 23.63
CA ARG A 72 -14.71 -14.50 22.25
C ARG A 72 -16.18 -14.55 21.92
N TYR A 73 -16.51 -14.25 20.67
CA TYR A 73 -17.86 -14.29 20.16
C TYR A 73 -17.89 -15.09 18.85
N ASN A 74 -18.76 -16.10 18.81
CA ASN A 74 -19.01 -16.90 17.60
C ASN A 74 -20.24 -16.34 16.88
N TYR A 75 -20.10 -16.08 15.59
CA TYR A 75 -21.21 -15.64 14.75
C TYR A 75 -21.18 -16.35 13.40
N SER A 76 -22.36 -16.45 12.78
CA SER A 76 -22.50 -16.94 11.41
C SER A 76 -22.79 -15.77 10.48
N ILE A 77 -22.06 -15.68 9.38
CA ILE A 77 -22.34 -14.74 8.30
C ILE A 77 -22.21 -15.47 6.96
N ASN A 78 -23.21 -15.36 6.10
CA ASN A 78 -23.26 -16.04 4.80
C ASN A 78 -22.99 -17.57 4.90
N GLY A 79 -23.54 -18.22 5.93
CA GLY A 79 -23.38 -19.66 6.16
C GLY A 79 -22.02 -20.10 6.68
N ARG A 80 -21.09 -19.18 6.95
CA ARG A 80 -19.77 -19.47 7.53
C ARG A 80 -19.70 -19.04 8.99
N GLN A 81 -19.24 -19.95 9.85
CA GLN A 81 -18.97 -19.68 11.26
C GLN A 81 -17.62 -18.98 11.40
N GLU A 82 -17.61 -17.80 12.00
CA GLU A 82 -16.40 -17.02 12.32
C GLU A 82 -16.36 -16.69 13.82
N THR A 83 -15.14 -16.58 14.37
CA THR A 83 -14.92 -16.21 15.78
C THR A 83 -14.15 -14.90 15.85
N ILE A 84 -14.68 -13.91 16.57
CA ILE A 84 -13.95 -12.71 16.95
C ILE A 84 -13.48 -12.79 18.41
N THR A 85 -12.24 -12.36 18.66
CA THR A 85 -11.70 -12.21 20.03
C THR A 85 -11.65 -10.73 20.38
N PHE A 86 -12.32 -10.31 21.45
CA PHE A 86 -12.39 -8.90 21.85
C PHE A 86 -11.13 -8.45 22.61
N GLY A 87 -10.63 -9.27 23.52
CA GLY A 87 -9.47 -8.96 24.36
C GLY A 87 -9.29 -9.96 25.51
N ARG A 88 -8.24 -9.78 26.31
CA ARG A 88 -8.00 -10.53 27.54
C ARG A 88 -8.68 -9.84 28.72
N TYR A 89 -9.15 -10.61 29.69
CA TYR A 89 -9.69 -10.12 30.96
C TYR A 89 -8.56 -9.90 31.97
N GLY A 90 -8.54 -8.77 32.68
CA GLY A 90 -7.55 -8.46 33.73
C GLY A 90 -7.09 -7.00 33.77
N VAL A 91 -6.12 -6.70 34.63
CA VAL A 91 -5.50 -5.37 34.76
C VAL A 91 -4.72 -5.08 33.47
N GLY A 92 -5.13 -4.06 32.71
CA GLY A 92 -4.61 -3.76 31.35
C GLY A 92 -5.31 -4.51 30.21
N GLY A 93 -6.35 -5.29 30.53
CA GLY A 93 -7.24 -5.95 29.58
C GLY A 93 -8.58 -5.22 29.42
N ILE A 94 -9.61 -5.95 29.01
CA ILE A 94 -10.99 -5.44 28.91
C ILE A 94 -11.86 -6.00 30.04
N THR A 95 -12.82 -5.20 30.51
CA THR A 95 -13.79 -5.63 31.52
C THR A 95 -14.95 -6.42 30.90
N LEU A 96 -15.75 -7.11 31.74
CA LEU A 96 -16.95 -7.81 31.26
C LEU A 96 -17.99 -6.84 30.67
N ALA A 97 -18.11 -5.64 31.22
CA ALA A 97 -19.03 -4.61 30.72
C ALA A 97 -18.62 -4.14 29.31
N GLU A 98 -17.33 -3.81 29.12
CA GLU A 98 -16.78 -3.45 27.80
C GLU A 98 -16.90 -4.59 26.79
N ALA A 99 -16.74 -5.85 27.23
CA ALA A 99 -16.92 -7.01 26.36
C ALA A 99 -18.37 -7.12 25.85
N ARG A 100 -19.36 -6.78 26.68
CA ARG A 100 -20.79 -6.76 26.31
C ARG A 100 -21.14 -5.58 25.40
N GLU A 101 -20.52 -4.42 25.61
CA GLU A 101 -20.67 -3.28 24.71
C GLU A 101 -20.13 -3.59 23.30
N ARG A 102 -18.90 -4.11 23.22
CA ARG A 102 -18.28 -4.53 21.95
C ARG A 102 -19.04 -5.67 21.26
N LEU A 103 -19.73 -6.53 22.03
CA LEU A 103 -20.66 -7.52 21.49
C LEU A 103 -21.83 -6.85 20.78
N GLY A 104 -22.42 -5.81 21.37
CA GLY A 104 -23.51 -5.04 20.77
C GLY A 104 -23.09 -4.40 19.43
N GLU A 105 -21.91 -3.79 19.39
CA GLU A 105 -21.32 -3.24 18.16
C GLU A 105 -21.06 -4.33 17.11
N ALA A 106 -20.50 -5.47 17.51
CA ALA A 106 -20.24 -6.59 16.63
C ALA A 106 -21.53 -7.15 16.04
N LYS A 107 -22.60 -7.28 16.83
CA LYS A 107 -23.92 -7.70 16.35
C LYS A 107 -24.49 -6.72 15.32
N LYS A 108 -24.40 -5.41 15.57
CA LYS A 108 -24.83 -4.38 14.60
C LYS A 108 -24.07 -4.50 13.27
N MET A 109 -22.77 -4.78 13.32
CA MET A 109 -21.96 -5.00 12.11
C MET A 109 -22.36 -6.28 11.37
N VAL A 110 -22.59 -7.39 12.10
CA VAL A 110 -23.04 -8.65 11.51
C VAL A 110 -24.42 -8.52 10.88
N SER A 111 -25.37 -7.82 11.51
CA SER A 111 -26.69 -7.54 10.92
C SER A 111 -26.61 -6.68 9.68
N ALA A 112 -25.59 -5.82 9.57
CA ALA A 112 -25.30 -5.04 8.37
C ALA A 112 -24.51 -5.82 7.30
N GLY A 113 -24.32 -7.14 7.48
CA GLY A 113 -23.61 -8.00 6.52
C GLY A 113 -22.09 -7.85 6.53
N LYS A 114 -21.50 -7.14 7.50
CA LYS A 114 -20.05 -6.93 7.61
C LYS A 114 -19.46 -7.84 8.70
N SER A 115 -18.41 -8.59 8.36
CA SER A 115 -17.69 -9.46 9.31
C SER A 115 -16.79 -8.63 10.25
N PRO A 116 -17.06 -8.59 11.57
CA PRO A 116 -16.22 -7.88 12.54
C PRO A 116 -14.81 -8.45 12.62
N ALA A 117 -14.63 -9.77 12.45
CA ALA A 117 -13.30 -10.39 12.50
C ALA A 117 -12.43 -9.95 11.32
N LYS A 118 -13.01 -9.85 10.12
CA LYS A 118 -12.30 -9.34 8.93
C LYS A 118 -11.97 -7.87 9.07
N GLU A 119 -12.87 -7.05 9.61
CA GLU A 119 -12.58 -5.62 9.83
C GLU A 119 -11.47 -5.43 10.86
N LYS A 120 -11.50 -6.18 11.98
CA LYS A 120 -10.43 -6.17 12.97
C LYS A 120 -9.10 -6.68 12.41
N ALA A 121 -9.12 -7.71 11.56
CA ALA A 121 -7.95 -8.22 10.88
C ALA A 121 -7.39 -7.19 9.87
N ARG A 122 -8.25 -6.53 9.10
CA ARG A 122 -7.88 -5.43 8.18
C ARG A 122 -7.29 -4.25 8.94
N ALA A 123 -7.90 -3.84 10.04
CA ALA A 123 -7.37 -2.78 10.91
C ALA A 123 -5.99 -3.17 11.45
N LYS A 124 -5.82 -4.38 11.96
CA LYS A 124 -4.54 -4.87 12.49
C LYS A 124 -3.47 -5.01 11.40
N ALA A 125 -3.84 -5.41 10.18
CA ALA A 125 -2.94 -5.45 9.03
C ALA A 125 -2.49 -4.02 8.63
N ARG A 126 -3.41 -3.05 8.65
CA ARG A 126 -3.09 -1.62 8.44
C ARG A 126 -2.12 -1.10 9.51
N THR A 127 -2.32 -1.45 10.79
CA THR A 127 -1.45 -0.96 11.88
C THR A 127 -0.08 -1.66 11.92
N LYS A 128 -0.01 -2.97 11.61
CA LYS A 128 1.26 -3.71 11.57
C LYS A 128 2.11 -3.44 10.34
N GLY A 129 1.48 -2.97 9.25
CA GLY A 129 2.14 -2.65 7.98
C GLY A 129 2.14 -1.16 7.65
N ALA A 130 2.25 -0.28 8.66
CA ALA A 130 2.48 1.14 8.42
C ALA A 130 3.87 1.31 7.81
N GLU A 131 3.91 1.21 6.48
CA GLU A 131 5.11 1.38 5.67
C GLU A 131 5.65 2.80 5.81
N THR A 132 6.97 2.91 5.80
CA THR A 132 7.66 4.20 5.84
C THR A 132 7.44 4.98 4.56
N PHE A 133 7.71 6.29 4.59
CA PHE A 133 7.70 7.12 3.40
C PHE A 133 8.62 6.54 2.30
N ASP A 134 9.79 5.98 2.66
CA ASP A 134 10.70 5.36 1.69
C ASP A 134 10.07 4.18 0.94
N ALA A 135 9.36 3.30 1.65
CA ALA A 135 8.66 2.18 1.04
C ALA A 135 7.55 2.66 0.07
N TRP A 136 6.85 3.74 0.42
CA TRP A 136 5.84 4.35 -0.46
C TRP A 136 6.46 5.06 -1.67
N ALA A 137 7.55 5.79 -1.46
CA ALA A 137 8.29 6.48 -2.51
C ALA A 137 8.85 5.48 -3.54
N GLU A 138 9.41 4.36 -3.09
CA GLU A 138 9.89 3.30 -3.97
C GLU A 138 8.76 2.62 -4.76
N LYS A 139 7.62 2.36 -4.12
CA LYS A 139 6.43 1.85 -4.81
C LYS A 139 5.88 2.84 -5.83
N TRP A 140 5.99 4.14 -5.57
CA TRP A 140 5.59 5.18 -6.50
C TRP A 140 6.55 5.28 -7.68
N LEU A 141 7.86 5.34 -7.44
CA LEU A 141 8.89 5.38 -8.48
C LEU A 141 8.83 4.17 -9.43
N ARG A 142 8.45 2.99 -8.92
CA ARG A 142 8.28 1.77 -9.76
C ARG A 142 6.94 1.70 -10.47
N GLY A 143 5.86 2.14 -9.84
CA GLY A 143 4.51 1.88 -10.34
C GLY A 143 3.87 3.03 -11.11
N TYR A 144 4.37 4.26 -10.97
CA TYR A 144 3.85 5.41 -11.68
C TYR A 144 4.48 5.52 -13.08
N GLN A 145 3.62 5.57 -14.11
CA GLN A 145 4.06 5.70 -15.50
C GLN A 145 4.66 7.08 -15.74
N MET A 146 5.96 7.15 -16.03
CA MET A 146 6.67 8.37 -16.38
C MET A 146 7.86 8.02 -17.29
N ALA A 147 8.33 9.00 -18.07
CA ALA A 147 9.53 8.84 -18.88
C ALA A 147 10.74 8.50 -18.00
N ASP A 148 11.66 7.66 -18.50
CA ASP A 148 12.83 7.19 -17.73
C ASP A 148 13.69 8.36 -17.23
N SER A 149 13.93 9.37 -18.07
CA SER A 149 14.65 10.59 -17.69
C SER A 149 13.99 11.35 -16.54
N THR A 150 12.66 11.38 -16.49
CA THR A 150 11.90 12.02 -15.41
C THR A 150 11.97 11.19 -14.14
N ARG A 151 11.94 9.86 -14.25
CA ARG A 151 12.09 8.94 -13.11
C ARG A 151 13.47 9.08 -12.48
N ASP A 152 14.53 9.15 -13.28
CA ASP A 152 15.91 9.25 -12.80
C ASP A 152 16.16 10.60 -12.13
N MET A 153 15.66 11.69 -12.71
CA MET A 153 15.69 13.01 -12.09
C MET A 153 14.96 13.01 -10.73
N ARG A 154 13.74 12.49 -10.68
CA ARG A 154 12.94 12.41 -9.44
C ARG A 154 13.60 11.53 -8.39
N ARG A 155 14.18 10.40 -8.81
CA ARG A 155 14.94 9.50 -7.94
C ARG A 155 16.15 10.21 -7.33
N SER A 156 16.92 10.93 -8.14
CA SER A 156 18.08 11.68 -7.66
C SER A 156 17.68 12.76 -6.64
N VAL A 157 16.62 13.52 -6.90
CA VAL A 157 16.11 14.53 -5.96
C VAL A 157 15.57 13.87 -4.69
N TYR A 158 14.84 12.76 -4.82
CA TYR A 158 14.34 11.99 -3.69
C TYR A 158 15.48 11.50 -2.78
N GLU A 159 16.50 10.86 -3.34
CA GLU A 159 17.61 10.29 -2.58
C GLU A 159 18.44 11.34 -1.86
N ARG A 160 18.65 12.51 -2.48
CA ARG A 160 19.46 13.58 -1.92
C ARG A 160 18.71 14.43 -0.89
N GLU A 161 17.46 14.78 -1.15
CA GLU A 161 16.74 15.78 -0.34
C GLU A 161 15.74 15.14 0.63
N LEU A 162 14.96 14.16 0.17
CA LEU A 162 13.81 13.64 0.92
C LEU A 162 14.17 12.42 1.78
N LYS A 163 14.97 11.49 1.25
CA LYS A 163 15.33 10.25 1.92
C LYS A 163 16.02 10.46 3.29
N PRO A 164 16.97 11.40 3.45
CA PRO A 164 17.63 11.61 4.75
C PRO A 164 16.68 12.10 5.85
N HIS A 165 15.65 12.87 5.48
CA HIS A 165 14.74 13.53 6.44
C HIS A 165 13.48 12.69 6.69
N PHE A 166 12.83 12.23 5.63
CA PHE A 166 11.52 11.57 5.71
C PHE A 166 11.57 10.06 5.51
N GLY A 167 12.66 9.49 4.98
CA GLY A 167 12.69 8.10 4.53
C GLY A 167 12.27 7.08 5.59
N ASN A 168 12.68 7.29 6.84
CA ASN A 168 12.37 6.39 7.97
C ASN A 168 11.06 6.72 8.69
N GLN A 169 10.44 7.86 8.40
CA GLN A 169 9.22 8.30 9.05
C GLN A 169 8.00 7.64 8.41
N LYS A 170 6.92 7.50 9.17
CA LYS A 170 5.61 7.09 8.64
C LYS A 170 4.90 8.27 8.01
N LEU A 171 3.97 8.00 7.09
CA LEU A 171 3.15 9.05 6.46
C LEU A 171 2.35 9.90 7.46
N VAL A 172 1.99 9.33 8.62
CA VAL A 172 1.24 10.03 9.68
C VAL A 172 2.13 10.98 10.50
N GLU A 173 3.44 10.74 10.51
CA GLU A 173 4.40 11.52 11.29
C GLU A 173 4.86 12.78 10.54
N ILE A 174 4.76 12.78 9.20
CA ILE A 174 5.20 13.90 8.35
C ILE A 174 4.11 14.97 8.32
N ASN A 175 4.43 16.16 8.83
CA ASN A 175 3.53 17.30 8.82
C ASN A 175 3.92 18.34 7.75
N HIS A 176 3.03 19.29 7.50
CA HIS A 176 3.26 20.38 6.55
C HIS A 176 4.38 21.35 7.00
N GLU A 177 4.57 21.52 8.31
CA GLU A 177 5.66 22.31 8.89
C GLU A 177 7.04 21.69 8.61
N ASP A 178 7.15 20.36 8.69
CA ASP A 178 8.38 19.63 8.37
C ASP A 178 8.74 19.79 6.89
N LEU A 179 7.72 19.66 6.02
CA LEU A 179 7.89 19.87 4.59
C LEU A 179 8.35 21.29 4.27
N ARG A 180 7.77 22.29 4.96
CA ARG A 180 8.14 23.70 4.78
C ARG A 180 9.57 23.97 5.23
N THR A 181 9.95 23.48 6.41
CA THR A 181 11.30 23.60 6.94
C THR A 181 12.32 22.99 5.96
N LEU A 182 12.00 21.83 5.39
CA LEU A 182 12.85 21.20 4.38
C LEU A 182 12.96 22.05 3.11
N THR A 183 11.84 22.57 2.58
CA THR A 183 11.88 23.39 1.36
C THR A 183 12.62 24.70 1.56
N ASP A 184 12.47 25.34 2.73
CA ASP A 184 13.13 26.60 3.06
C ASP A 184 14.66 26.39 3.16
N ALA A 185 15.10 25.30 3.81
CA ALA A 185 16.53 24.95 3.86
C ALA A 185 17.16 24.70 2.46
N ILE A 186 16.39 24.12 1.53
CA ILE A 186 16.86 23.91 0.14
C ILE A 186 16.94 25.25 -0.61
N VAL A 187 16.00 26.17 -0.36
CA VAL A 187 16.00 27.52 -0.94
C VAL A 187 17.18 28.33 -0.41
N GLU A 188 17.47 28.28 0.89
CA GLU A 188 18.61 28.97 1.52
C GLU A 188 19.96 28.52 0.93
N ARG A 189 20.07 27.25 0.52
CA ARG A 189 21.23 26.72 -0.20
C ARG A 189 21.35 27.20 -1.64
N GLY A 190 20.38 27.97 -2.15
CA GLY A 190 20.37 28.51 -3.51
C GLY A 190 19.77 27.58 -4.57
N ALA A 191 18.94 26.61 -4.17
CA ALA A 191 18.34 25.63 -5.09
C ALA A 191 16.80 25.67 -5.12
N PRO A 192 16.15 26.81 -5.44
CA PRO A 192 14.69 26.97 -5.37
C PRO A 192 13.93 26.01 -6.31
N ALA A 193 14.47 25.71 -7.49
CA ALA A 193 13.90 24.72 -8.42
C ALA A 193 13.83 23.32 -7.79
N THR A 194 14.90 22.92 -7.10
CA THR A 194 14.97 21.65 -6.38
C THR A 194 13.96 21.61 -5.23
N ALA A 195 13.78 22.71 -4.49
CA ALA A 195 12.81 22.77 -3.39
C ALA A 195 11.37 22.53 -3.89
N VAL A 196 10.98 23.18 -4.99
CA VAL A 196 9.67 22.98 -5.62
C VAL A 196 9.51 21.53 -6.08
N HIS A 197 10.56 20.96 -6.69
CA HIS A 197 10.50 19.57 -7.13
C HIS A 197 10.42 18.56 -5.99
N SER A 198 11.14 18.79 -4.88
CA SER A 198 11.04 17.99 -3.65
C SER A 198 9.61 18.00 -3.11
N ARG A 199 8.96 19.17 -3.06
CA ARG A 199 7.54 19.29 -2.66
C ARG A 199 6.60 18.58 -3.63
N GLU A 200 6.86 18.62 -4.93
CA GLU A 200 6.07 17.87 -5.92
C GLU A 200 6.19 16.35 -5.73
N ILE A 201 7.38 15.84 -5.44
CA ILE A 201 7.59 14.41 -5.16
C ILE A 201 6.77 14.00 -3.93
N VAL A 202 6.86 14.75 -2.83
CA VAL A 202 6.07 14.48 -1.61
C VAL A 202 4.57 14.45 -1.93
N MET A 203 4.07 15.45 -2.67
CA MET A 203 2.67 15.49 -3.08
C MET A 203 2.25 14.23 -3.83
N GLN A 204 3.05 13.77 -4.79
CA GLN A 204 2.72 12.61 -5.62
C GLN A 204 2.81 11.30 -4.83
N VAL A 205 3.78 11.15 -3.94
CA VAL A 205 3.90 9.96 -3.07
C VAL A 205 2.70 9.86 -2.13
N PHE A 206 2.26 10.97 -1.53
CA PHE A 206 1.07 10.98 -0.67
C PHE A 206 -0.20 10.67 -1.44
N ARG A 207 -0.41 11.28 -2.62
CA ARG A 207 -1.56 10.95 -3.49
C ARG A 207 -1.60 9.47 -3.85
N TRP A 208 -0.46 8.91 -4.22
CA TRP A 208 -0.32 7.50 -4.53
C TRP A 208 -0.63 6.58 -3.36
N ALA A 209 -0.23 6.97 -2.14
CA ALA A 209 -0.58 6.25 -0.93
C ALA A 209 -2.09 6.31 -0.64
N ILE A 210 -2.71 7.48 -0.81
CA ILE A 210 -4.14 7.72 -0.62
C ILE A 210 -4.98 6.87 -1.60
N GLU A 211 -4.61 6.84 -2.88
CA GLU A 211 -5.25 6.01 -3.91
C GLU A 211 -5.23 4.50 -3.55
N ARG A 212 -4.24 4.07 -2.77
CA ARG A 212 -4.05 2.68 -2.31
C ARG A 212 -4.66 2.43 -0.93
N GLY A 213 -5.47 3.37 -0.44
CA GLY A 213 -6.30 3.21 0.75
C GLY A 213 -5.63 3.64 2.05
N GLN A 214 -4.52 4.38 2.00
CA GLN A 214 -3.99 5.07 3.18
C GLN A 214 -4.86 6.28 3.49
N LYS A 215 -5.28 6.42 4.75
CA LYS A 215 -6.08 7.55 5.22
C LYS A 215 -5.15 8.56 5.89
N VAL A 216 -4.46 9.35 5.07
CA VAL A 216 -3.56 10.42 5.51
C VAL A 216 -3.89 11.69 4.73
N GLU A 217 -3.70 12.84 5.36
CA GLU A 217 -3.77 14.12 4.68
C GLU A 217 -2.44 14.38 3.96
N ASN A 218 -2.50 15.10 2.84
CA ASN A 218 -1.29 15.40 2.08
C ASN A 218 -0.67 16.72 2.60
N PRO A 219 0.52 16.67 3.23
CA PRO A 219 1.15 17.87 3.79
C PRO A 219 1.50 18.89 2.71
N ALA A 220 1.69 18.45 1.46
CA ALA A 220 2.02 19.34 0.35
C ALA A 220 0.87 20.26 -0.05
N ASP A 221 -0.40 19.90 0.21
CA ASP A 221 -1.55 20.73 -0.20
C ASP A 221 -1.60 22.07 0.54
N LEU A 222 -1.00 22.15 1.75
CA LEU A 222 -0.85 23.37 2.53
C LEU A 222 0.38 24.20 2.14
N VAL A 223 1.35 23.62 1.43
CA VAL A 223 2.59 24.27 0.98
C VAL A 223 2.50 24.56 -0.52
N ARG A 224 2.16 25.79 -0.89
CA ARG A 224 2.02 26.17 -2.31
C ARG A 224 3.38 26.33 -2.97
N PRO A 225 3.58 25.88 -4.22
CA PRO A 225 4.83 26.10 -4.95
C PRO A 225 5.25 27.58 -5.01
N ALA A 226 4.27 28.48 -5.16
CA ALA A 226 4.49 29.92 -5.20
C ALA A 226 5.02 30.51 -3.87
N SER A 227 4.81 29.83 -2.73
CA SER A 227 5.39 30.27 -1.45
C SER A 227 6.84 29.79 -1.27
N ILE A 228 7.32 28.86 -2.10
CA ILE A 228 8.68 28.33 -2.05
C ILE A 228 9.59 29.15 -2.96
N ALA A 229 9.17 29.38 -4.22
CA ALA A 229 9.96 30.10 -5.19
C ALA A 229 9.09 30.81 -6.23
N LYS A 230 9.48 32.04 -6.57
CA LYS A 230 8.98 32.74 -7.75
C LYS A 230 10.01 32.58 -8.87
N PHE A 231 9.68 31.78 -9.88
CA PHE A 231 10.51 31.68 -11.07
C PHE A 231 10.16 32.83 -12.01
N GLU A 232 11.09 33.77 -12.14
CA GLU A 232 11.00 34.78 -13.20
C GLU A 232 11.40 34.13 -14.53
N PRO A 233 10.58 34.22 -15.59
CA PRO A 233 10.97 33.82 -16.92
C PRO A 233 12.28 34.51 -17.33
N ARG A 234 13.13 33.81 -18.07
CA ARG A 234 14.29 34.46 -18.70
C ARG A 234 13.79 35.23 -19.92
N ASP A 235 13.81 36.55 -19.85
CA ASP A 235 13.32 37.41 -20.94
C ASP A 235 14.31 37.59 -22.09
N ARG A 236 15.56 37.12 -21.94
CA ARG A 236 16.58 37.28 -22.99
C ARG A 236 16.56 36.13 -23.98
N ALA A 237 16.21 36.43 -25.22
CA ALA A 237 16.51 35.63 -26.40
C ALA A 237 17.67 36.26 -27.19
N LEU A 238 18.32 35.49 -28.07
CA LEU A 238 19.32 36.04 -28.98
C LEU A 238 18.63 36.86 -30.08
N GLY A 239 19.11 38.08 -30.30
CA GLY A 239 18.68 38.91 -31.43
C GLY A 239 19.23 38.40 -32.77
N PRO A 240 18.66 38.82 -33.92
CA PRO A 240 19.14 38.41 -35.24
C PRO A 240 20.64 38.68 -35.46
N ASP A 241 21.14 39.83 -35.02
CA ASP A 241 22.55 40.21 -35.15
C ASP A 241 23.46 39.35 -34.26
N GLU A 242 23.00 39.02 -33.05
CA GLU A 242 23.73 38.12 -32.14
C GLU A 242 23.77 36.70 -32.69
N ILE A 243 22.69 36.24 -33.33
CA ILE A 243 22.65 34.93 -34.01
C ILE A 243 23.63 34.93 -35.18
N ALA A 244 23.65 35.99 -36.01
CA ALA A 244 24.59 36.11 -37.12
C ALA A 244 26.05 36.09 -36.64
N LEU A 245 26.35 36.85 -35.58
CA LEU A 245 27.67 36.86 -34.95
C LEU A 245 28.02 35.45 -34.44
N MET A 246 27.16 34.83 -33.64
CA MET A 246 27.37 33.48 -33.12
C MET A 246 27.61 32.47 -34.26
N TYR A 247 26.83 32.54 -35.34
CA TYR A 247 26.95 31.65 -36.49
C TYR A 247 28.31 31.75 -37.18
N GLN A 248 28.83 32.97 -37.35
CA GLN A 248 30.15 33.21 -37.95
C GLN A 248 31.29 32.77 -37.02
N TYR A 249 31.16 33.04 -35.72
CA TYR A 249 32.20 32.70 -34.74
C TYR A 249 32.25 31.21 -34.43
N LEU A 250 31.14 30.47 -34.56
CA LEU A 250 31.09 29.01 -34.40
C LEU A 250 32.15 28.29 -35.25
N ASP A 251 32.48 28.80 -36.44
CA ASP A 251 33.49 28.19 -37.31
C ASP A 251 34.94 28.47 -36.89
N ARG A 252 35.16 29.47 -36.04
CA ARG A 252 36.49 29.92 -35.59
C ARG A 252 36.90 29.32 -34.24
N ILE A 253 35.94 28.77 -33.48
CA ILE A 253 36.19 28.21 -32.15
C ILE A 253 36.67 26.75 -32.30
N GLY A 254 37.67 26.35 -31.51
CA GLY A 254 38.20 24.98 -31.45
C GLY A 254 37.23 23.97 -30.82
N THR A 255 36.06 23.79 -31.40
CA THR A 255 35.04 22.80 -31.00
C THR A 255 34.96 21.66 -32.01
N ALA A 256 34.49 20.49 -31.55
CA ALA A 256 34.25 19.35 -32.42
C ALA A 256 33.33 19.74 -33.60
N SER A 257 33.67 19.26 -34.80
CA SER A 257 32.89 19.53 -36.02
C SER A 257 31.43 19.13 -35.89
N SER A 258 31.14 18.03 -35.19
CA SER A 258 29.78 17.56 -34.89
C SER A 258 28.96 18.55 -34.08
N VAL A 259 29.54 19.20 -33.07
CA VAL A 259 28.86 20.20 -32.24
C VAL A 259 28.54 21.45 -33.04
N ARG A 260 29.46 21.88 -33.92
CA ARG A 260 29.25 23.03 -34.82
C ARG A 260 28.09 22.78 -35.78
N VAL A 261 28.09 21.62 -36.45
CA VAL A 261 27.02 21.24 -37.37
C VAL A 261 25.69 21.11 -36.63
N ALA A 262 25.67 20.48 -35.45
CA ALA A 262 24.46 20.34 -34.65
C ALA A 262 23.89 21.70 -34.22
N ALA A 263 24.73 22.64 -33.75
CA ALA A 263 24.29 23.98 -33.38
C ALA A 263 23.69 24.75 -34.58
N LYS A 264 24.32 24.66 -35.75
CA LYS A 264 23.81 25.27 -37.00
C LYS A 264 22.47 24.64 -37.42
N LEU A 265 22.36 23.32 -37.34
CA LEU A 265 21.15 22.60 -37.69
C LEU A 265 20.00 22.89 -36.72
N LEU A 266 20.28 23.07 -35.43
CA LEU A 266 19.28 23.53 -34.45
C LEU A 266 18.73 24.91 -34.79
N LEU A 267 19.56 25.85 -35.25
CA LEU A 267 19.10 27.18 -35.64
C LEU A 267 18.24 27.15 -36.92
N LEU A 268 18.57 26.27 -37.86
CA LEU A 268 17.84 26.16 -39.13
C LEU A 268 16.50 25.43 -38.99
N THR A 269 16.44 24.42 -38.10
CA THR A 269 15.26 23.55 -37.95
C THR A 269 14.40 23.91 -36.74
N MET A 270 14.96 24.62 -35.77
CA MET A 270 14.32 25.02 -34.51
C MET A 270 13.72 23.83 -33.71
N VAL A 271 14.19 22.62 -33.96
CA VAL A 271 13.82 21.42 -33.19
C VAL A 271 14.46 21.42 -31.82
N ARG A 272 13.95 20.61 -30.89
CA ARG A 272 14.57 20.50 -29.57
C ARG A 272 15.94 19.83 -29.69
N LYS A 273 16.89 20.25 -28.84
CA LYS A 273 18.24 19.64 -28.76
C LYS A 273 18.18 18.11 -28.74
N SER A 274 17.31 17.53 -27.89
CA SER A 274 17.17 16.08 -27.73
C SER A 274 16.59 15.39 -28.96
N GLU A 275 15.68 16.05 -29.68
CA GLU A 275 15.12 15.53 -30.94
C GLU A 275 16.22 15.46 -31.99
N LEU A 276 17.06 16.50 -32.09
CA LEU A 276 18.17 16.49 -33.05
C LEU A 276 19.24 15.46 -32.71
N THR A 277 19.65 15.36 -31.43
CA THR A 277 20.73 14.44 -31.04
C THR A 277 20.35 12.98 -31.15
N ASN A 278 19.05 12.66 -31.11
CA ASN A 278 18.54 11.29 -31.20
C ASN A 278 18.00 10.95 -32.59
N ALA A 279 18.04 11.89 -33.55
CA ALA A 279 17.53 11.69 -34.89
C ALA A 279 18.32 10.62 -35.63
N THR A 280 17.61 9.78 -36.39
CA THR A 280 18.22 8.72 -37.20
C THR A 280 18.22 9.08 -38.68
N TRP A 281 19.16 8.54 -39.47
CA TRP A 281 19.25 8.81 -40.91
C TRP A 281 17.98 8.42 -41.68
N ASN A 282 17.20 7.46 -41.17
CA ASN A 282 15.95 7.01 -41.77
C ASN A 282 14.83 8.07 -41.68
N GLU A 283 14.96 9.03 -40.77
CA GLU A 283 13.99 10.12 -40.59
C GLU A 283 14.26 11.30 -41.54
N ILE A 284 15.40 11.29 -42.25
CA ILE A 284 15.82 12.38 -43.14
C ILE A 284 15.57 11.96 -44.59
N ASN A 285 14.63 12.64 -45.22
CA ASN A 285 14.36 12.51 -46.65
C ASN A 285 15.01 13.67 -47.41
N PHE A 286 16.12 13.40 -48.09
CA PHE A 286 16.83 14.38 -48.91
C PHE A 286 16.10 14.71 -50.23
N SER A 287 15.25 13.83 -50.76
CA SER A 287 14.53 14.12 -52.01
C SER A 287 13.39 15.11 -51.80
N GLU A 288 12.76 15.07 -50.62
CA GLU A 288 11.66 15.98 -50.25
C GLU A 288 12.11 17.14 -49.35
N SER A 289 13.39 17.17 -48.95
CA SER A 289 13.90 18.11 -47.95
C SER A 289 13.06 18.09 -46.66
N LEU A 290 12.75 16.89 -46.17
CA LEU A 290 11.92 16.69 -44.99
C LEU A 290 12.69 15.92 -43.93
N CYS A 291 12.57 16.36 -42.67
CA CYS A 291 12.97 15.59 -41.50
C CYS A 291 11.68 15.16 -40.78
N SER A 292 11.29 13.90 -40.94
CA SER A 292 10.07 13.35 -40.35
C SER A 292 10.32 12.91 -38.92
N ASN A 293 10.44 13.88 -38.00
CA ASN A 293 10.15 13.65 -36.60
C ASN A 293 8.89 14.43 -36.24
N TYR A 294 7.78 13.69 -36.11
CA TYR A 294 6.47 14.13 -35.64
C TYR A 294 6.02 15.50 -36.19
N SER A 295 5.46 15.49 -37.41
CA SER A 295 4.60 16.57 -37.92
C SER A 295 5.23 17.97 -37.85
N LEU A 296 6.46 18.12 -38.38
CA LEU A 296 7.05 19.44 -38.59
C LEU A 296 6.94 19.86 -40.06
N MET A 297 6.47 21.09 -40.17
CA MET A 297 6.16 21.89 -41.35
C MET A 297 7.19 21.73 -42.49
N PRO A 298 6.77 21.74 -43.77
CA PRO A 298 7.71 21.65 -44.88
C PRO A 298 8.74 22.78 -44.80
N LEU A 299 10.02 22.41 -44.95
CA LEU A 299 11.10 23.37 -45.12
C LEU A 299 10.75 24.25 -46.32
N ARG A 300 10.45 25.53 -46.06
CA ARG A 300 10.22 26.48 -47.15
C ARG A 300 11.56 26.78 -47.84
N PRO A 301 11.55 26.93 -49.17
CA PRO A 301 12.72 27.22 -49.98
C PRO A 301 13.39 28.54 -49.60
#